data_AF-A0A1Z4R235-F1
#
_entry.id   AF-A0A1Z4R235-F1
#
_cell.length_a   1.000
_cell.length_b   1.000
_cell.length_c   1.000
_cell.angle_alpha   90.00
_cell.angle_beta   90.00
_cell.angle_gamma   90.00
#
_symmetry.space_group_name_H-M   'P 1'
#
loop_
_entity.id
_entity.type
_entity.pdbx_description
1 polymer ?
#
loop_
_entity_poly.entity_id
_entity_poly.type
_entity_poly.pdbx_seq_one_letter_code
_entity_poly.pdbx_strand_id
1 'polypeptide(L)' 'MRKLFFVFPLLLVTFCGSIFSAVEALPSQEVETTYYSNASKTKVVGGSILSCYGGFKKWGKQTQYKTRFISPCD' A
#
# COMPACT_ATOMS: atom_id res chain seq x y z
N MET A 1 -2.36 31.65 -58.51
CA MET A 1 -1.46 31.90 -57.36
C MET A 1 -2.20 31.44 -56.10
N ARG A 2 -1.66 30.79 -55.08
CA ARG A 2 -0.52 29.88 -54.87
C ARG A 2 -0.92 29.20 -53.54
N LYS A 3 -0.87 27.87 -53.51
CA LYS A 3 -1.17 27.03 -52.34
C LYS A 3 -0.34 27.50 -51.13
N LEU A 4 -0.92 27.59 -49.94
CA LEU A 4 -0.13 27.53 -48.71
C LEU A 4 -0.88 26.71 -47.66
N PHE A 5 -0.60 25.41 -47.69
CA PHE A 5 -0.76 24.50 -46.57
C PHE A 5 0.10 25.02 -45.42
N PHE A 6 -0.50 25.31 -44.26
CA PHE A 6 0.24 25.50 -43.02
C PHE A 6 -0.11 24.35 -42.09
N VAL A 7 0.68 23.28 -42.23
CA VAL A 7 0.75 22.15 -41.33
C VAL A 7 1.42 22.65 -40.06
N PHE A 8 0.69 22.76 -38.96
CA PHE A 8 1.25 23.05 -37.64
C PHE A 8 1.54 21.71 -36.95
N PRO A 9 2.82 21.36 -36.68
CA PRO A 9 3.15 20.07 -36.10
C PRO A 9 2.78 20.10 -34.61
N LEU A 10 1.77 19.31 -34.24
CA LEU A 10 1.40 19.14 -32.84
C LEU A 10 2.49 18.32 -32.15
N LEU A 11 3.16 18.96 -31.20
CA LEU A 11 4.29 18.47 -30.41
C LEU A 11 4.12 17.01 -29.95
N LEU A 12 5.06 16.17 -30.34
CA LEU A 12 5.33 14.87 -29.74
C LEU A 12 6.07 15.10 -28.41
N VAL A 13 5.34 15.29 -27.30
CA VAL A 13 5.93 15.30 -25.95
C VAL A 13 6.15 13.84 -25.54
N THR A 14 7.32 13.31 -25.85
CA THR A 14 7.81 12.03 -25.33
C THR A 14 8.01 12.17 -23.83
N PHE A 15 7.02 11.68 -23.07
CA PHE A 15 7.06 11.57 -21.63
C PHE A 15 8.23 10.65 -21.25
N CYS A 16 9.29 11.23 -20.69
CA CYS A 16 10.44 10.50 -20.16
C CYS A 16 9.98 9.77 -18.89
N GLY A 17 9.50 8.54 -19.06
CA GLY A 17 9.12 7.67 -17.95
C GLY A 17 10.37 7.18 -17.23
N SER A 18 10.83 7.93 -16.23
CA SER A 18 11.81 7.43 -15.27
C SER A 18 11.19 6.26 -14.52
N ILE A 19 11.62 5.04 -14.86
CA ILE A 19 11.26 3.81 -14.16
C ILE A 19 12.01 3.84 -12.82
N PHE A 20 11.48 4.59 -11.85
CA PHE A 20 11.89 4.44 -10.46
C PHE A 20 11.40 3.08 -10.01
N SER A 21 12.27 2.07 -10.10
CA SER A 21 12.07 0.81 -9.39
C SER A 21 12.10 1.14 -7.91
N ALA A 22 10.93 1.32 -7.31
CA ALA A 22 10.80 1.42 -5.87
C ALA A 22 11.31 0.09 -5.30
N VAL A 23 12.51 0.11 -4.72
CA VAL A 23 12.97 -0.97 -3.85
C VAL A 23 11.96 -0.98 -2.70
N GLU A 24 11.08 -1.98 -2.68
CA GLU A 24 10.19 -2.21 -1.56
C GLU A 24 11.05 -2.55 -0.35
N ALA A 25 11.37 -1.54 0.45
CA ALA A 25 12.09 -1.71 1.69
C ALA A 25 11.23 -2.62 2.60
N LEU A 26 11.82 -3.72 3.03
CA LEU A 26 11.20 -4.62 3.98
C LEU A 26 10.83 -3.86 5.27
N PRO A 27 9.71 -4.20 5.93
CA PRO A 27 9.35 -3.60 7.21
C PRO A 27 10.46 -3.80 8.23
N SER A 28 10.79 -2.74 8.98
CA SER A 28 11.72 -2.82 10.12
C SER A 28 11.08 -3.39 11.39
N GLN A 29 9.76 -3.58 11.38
CA GLN A 29 8.99 -4.10 12.49
C GLN A 29 7.89 -5.03 11.98
N GLU A 30 7.67 -6.13 12.70
CA GLU A 30 6.47 -6.94 12.56
C GLU A 30 5.33 -6.30 13.36
N VAL A 31 4.16 -6.24 12.74
CA VAL A 31 2.97 -5.64 13.34
C VAL A 31 1.83 -6.65 13.29
N GLU A 32 1.39 -7.07 14.46
CA GLU A 32 0.16 -7.85 14.61
C GLU A 32 -0.96 -6.96 15.16
N THR A 33 -2.16 -7.10 14.62
CA THR A 33 -3.37 -6.43 15.10
C THR A 33 -4.49 -7.44 15.24
N THR A 34 -5.07 -7.53 16.44
CA THR A 34 -6.24 -8.36 16.73
C THR A 34 -7.47 -7.47 16.89
N TYR A 35 -8.57 -7.81 16.22
CA TYR A 35 -9.84 -7.08 16.27
C TYR A 35 -10.88 -7.85 17.07
N TYR A 36 -11.64 -7.13 17.88
CA TYR A 36 -12.63 -7.68 18.81
C TYR A 36 -14.04 -7.19 18.48
N SER A 37 -15.06 -7.96 18.88
CA SER A 37 -16.46 -7.62 18.61
C SER A 37 -16.95 -6.39 19.38
N ASN A 38 -16.35 -6.10 20.54
CA ASN A 38 -16.81 -5.07 21.48
C ASN A 38 -15.64 -4.48 22.29
N ALA A 39 -15.93 -3.41 23.05
CA ALA A 39 -14.95 -2.71 23.89
C ALA A 39 -14.37 -3.58 25.00
N SER A 40 -15.12 -4.58 25.48
CA SER A 40 -14.68 -5.52 26.51
C SER A 40 -13.65 -6.54 26.01
N LYS A 41 -13.34 -6.55 24.70
CA LYS A 41 -12.34 -7.42 24.06
C LYS A 41 -12.54 -8.93 24.35
N THR A 42 -13.78 -9.37 24.56
CA THR A 42 -14.07 -10.75 24.97
C THR A 42 -14.09 -11.76 23.82
N LYS A 43 -14.34 -11.30 22.58
CA LYS A 43 -14.42 -12.17 21.41
C LYS A 43 -13.63 -11.56 20.25
N VAL A 44 -12.70 -12.36 19.71
CA VAL A 44 -11.94 -12.02 18.51
C VAL A 44 -12.80 -12.22 17.26
N VAL A 45 -12.76 -11.27 16.35
CA VAL A 45 -13.53 -11.27 15.09
C VAL A 45 -12.69 -11.05 13.84
N GLY A 46 -11.41 -10.72 13.99
CA GLY A 46 -10.50 -10.53 12.88
C GLY A 46 -9.07 -10.27 13.33
N GLY A 47 -8.17 -10.20 12.35
CA GLY A 47 -6.78 -9.86 12.60
C GLY A 47 -6.03 -9.43 11.35
N SER A 48 -4.87 -8.82 11.53
CA SER A 48 -3.91 -8.55 10.47
C SER A 48 -2.48 -8.67 10.97
N ILE A 49 -1.59 -9.17 10.11
CA ILE A 49 -0.16 -9.30 10.38
C ILE A 49 0.58 -8.66 9.21
N LEU A 50 1.44 -7.70 9.50
CA LEU A 50 2.48 -7.21 8.59
C LEU A 50 3.79 -7.80 9.07
N SER A 51 4.33 -8.75 8.32
CA SER A 51 5.56 -9.46 8.65
C SER A 51 6.79 -8.69 8.20
N CYS A 52 7.90 -8.90 8.90
CA CYS A 52 9.24 -8.43 8.54
C CYS A 52 9.66 -8.77 7.11
N TYR A 53 9.13 -9.87 6.54
CA TYR A 53 9.44 -10.30 5.17
C TYR A 53 8.55 -9.63 4.10
N GLY A 54 7.87 -8.53 4.43
CA GLY A 54 7.00 -7.79 3.53
C GLY A 54 5.62 -8.43 3.32
N GLY A 55 5.34 -9.56 3.97
CA GLY A 55 4.06 -10.25 3.87
C GLY A 55 2.97 -9.54 4.68
N PHE A 56 1.84 -9.24 4.04
CA PHE A 56 0.64 -8.78 4.73
C PHE A 56 -0.46 -9.84 4.69
N LYS A 57 -0.95 -10.25 5.86
CA LYS A 57 -2.09 -11.16 6.00
C LYS A 57 -3.22 -10.46 6.75
N LYS A 58 -4.45 -10.69 6.33
CA LYS A 58 -5.66 -10.16 6.98
C LYS A 58 -6.76 -11.21 6.97
N TRP A 59 -7.52 -11.29 8.05
CA TRP A 59 -8.65 -12.20 8.17
C TRP A 59 -9.77 -11.60 9.02
N GLY A 60 -10.98 -12.11 8.84
CA GLY A 60 -12.17 -11.68 9.61
C GLY A 60 -12.57 -10.23 9.36
N LYS A 61 -13.16 -9.60 10.39
CA LYS A 61 -13.70 -8.23 10.33
C LYS A 61 -12.83 -7.26 11.12
N GLN A 62 -12.54 -6.10 10.53
CA GLN A 62 -11.94 -4.98 11.26
C GLN A 62 -13.00 -4.26 12.08
N THR A 63 -12.62 -3.88 13.29
CA THR A 63 -13.46 -3.11 14.21
C THR A 63 -12.63 -2.01 14.86
N GLN A 64 -13.29 -1.09 15.55
CA GLN A 64 -12.61 -0.05 16.34
C GLN A 64 -11.94 -0.61 17.60
N TYR A 65 -12.40 -1.77 18.09
CA TYR A 65 -11.87 -2.43 19.26
C TYR A 65 -10.71 -3.33 18.85
N LYS A 66 -9.48 -2.85 19.02
CA LYS A 66 -8.29 -3.57 18.58
C LYS A 66 -7.17 -3.51 19.60
N THR A 67 -6.28 -4.49 19.51
CA THR A 67 -4.99 -4.50 20.19
C THR A 67 -3.91 -4.64 19.11
N ARG A 68 -2.81 -3.91 19.25
CA ARG A 68 -1.69 -3.93 18.32
C ARG A 68 -0.43 -4.35 19.07
N PHE A 69 0.25 -5.35 18.56
CA PHE A 69 1.58 -5.77 19.00
C PHE A 69 2.59 -5.40 17.93
N ILE A 70 3.72 -4.83 18.35
CA ILE A 70 4.79 -4.38 17.47
C ILE A 70 6.08 -4.98 18.02
N SER A 71 6.82 -5.67 17.17
CA SER A 71 8.12 -6.25 17.49
C SER A 71 9.15 -5.82 16.45
N PRO A 72 10.40 -5.54 16.85
CA PRO A 72 11.47 -5.29 15.88
C PRO A 72 11.68 -6.52 15.01
N CYS A 73 12.08 -6.28 13.76
CA CYS A 73 12.66 -7.31 12.92
C CYS A 73 14.14 -7.47 13.29
N ASP A 74 14.63 -8.71 13.34
CA ASP A 74 16.05 -9.02 13.61
C ASP A 74 17.00 -8.50 12.53
#